data_AF-A0A9W9CIE7-F1
#
_entry.id   AF-A0A9W9CIE7-F1
#
_cell.length_a   1.000
_cell.length_b   1.000
_cell.length_c   1.000
_cell.angle_alpha   90.00
_cell.angle_beta   90.00
_cell.angle_gamma   90.00
#
_symmetry.space_group_name_H-M   'P 1'
#
loop_
_entity.id
_entity.type
_entity.pdbx_description
1 polymer ?
#
loop_
_entity_poly.entity_id
_entity_poly.type
_entity_poly.pdbx_seq_one_letter_code
_entity_poly.pdbx_strand_id
1 'polypeptide(L)'
;MVHDCDRVEGATAGMVWAPSAVWDEATQQFYVFWASRLYSSSDTGHTGTAGLDRIRYATTKDFSTFSAPQDYVAPSGTPVIDQEILYLGTAGHYARFIKNETVNQVYQEMTTGGLFGSWSRIPGYVVSGSPWEGPASYADNTVAGKYYLLLDNYTEYVPYQTTNIKSPNWSAANTSSFPQGLKHGSVTPVTQGEYNALKSKYPS
;
A
#
# COMPACT_ATOMS: atom_id res chain seq x y z
N MET A 1 -21.62 -0.28 12.98
CA MET A 1 -20.51 0.68 12.78
C MET A 1 -20.02 0.55 11.35
N VAL A 2 -20.54 1.35 10.41
CA VAL A 2 -19.88 1.72 9.15
C VAL A 2 -20.52 3.06 8.72
N HIS A 3 -20.16 4.17 9.37
CA HIS A 3 -20.71 5.50 9.01
C HIS A 3 -19.73 6.37 8.21
N ASP A 4 -18.55 5.85 7.88
CA ASP A 4 -17.49 6.65 7.21
C ASP A 4 -17.08 6.12 5.82
N CYS A 5 -17.58 4.95 5.38
CA CYS A 5 -17.31 4.46 4.01
C CYS A 5 -17.96 5.36 2.94
N ASP A 6 -19.14 5.92 3.23
CA ASP A 6 -19.92 6.73 2.28
C ASP A 6 -19.27 8.06 1.88
N ARG A 7 -18.21 8.50 2.59
CA ARG A 7 -17.52 9.76 2.28
C ARG A 7 -16.54 9.63 1.11
N VAL A 8 -16.01 8.44 0.86
CA VAL A 8 -14.99 8.19 -0.15
C VAL A 8 -15.38 7.08 -1.14
N GLU A 9 -16.29 6.18 -0.74
CA GLU A 9 -16.76 5.07 -1.55
C GLU A 9 -18.30 5.06 -1.66
N GLY A 10 -18.84 4.31 -2.63
CA GLY A 10 -20.30 4.18 -2.79
C GLY A 10 -20.95 3.24 -1.77
N ALA A 11 -22.27 3.37 -1.60
CA ALA A 11 -23.07 2.61 -0.64
C ALA A 11 -23.05 1.07 -0.83
N THR A 12 -22.52 0.57 -1.96
CA THR A 12 -22.38 -0.87 -2.22
C THR A 12 -21.01 -1.42 -1.84
N ALA A 13 -20.10 -0.61 -1.30
CA ALA A 13 -18.80 -1.09 -0.85
C ALA A 13 -18.91 -1.78 0.51
N GLY A 14 -18.34 -2.99 0.58
CA GLY A 14 -18.27 -3.75 1.83
C GLY A 14 -17.21 -3.23 2.80
N MET A 15 -16.22 -2.50 2.31
CA MET A 15 -15.13 -1.94 3.13
C MET A 15 -14.30 -0.89 2.38
N VAL A 16 -13.53 -0.13 3.18
CA VAL A 16 -12.48 0.80 2.75
C VAL A 16 -11.26 0.50 3.64
N TRP A 17 -10.46 -0.49 3.26
CA TRP A 17 -9.37 -1.03 4.10
C TRP A 17 -7.98 -0.64 3.63
N ALA A 18 -7.03 -0.62 4.57
CA ALA A 18 -5.60 -0.43 4.36
C ALA A 18 -5.26 0.71 3.38
N PRO A 19 -5.64 1.96 3.69
CA PRO A 19 -5.45 3.06 2.76
C PRO A 19 -3.98 3.44 2.62
N SER A 20 -3.55 3.74 1.40
CA SER A 20 -2.27 4.39 1.10
C SER A 20 -2.50 5.65 0.26
N ALA A 21 -1.59 6.62 0.31
CA ALA A 21 -1.73 7.87 -0.41
C ALA A 21 -0.41 8.27 -1.09
N VAL A 22 -0.50 8.72 -2.33
CA VAL A 22 0.65 9.20 -3.11
C VAL A 22 0.33 10.59 -3.64
N TRP A 23 1.23 11.55 -3.39
CA TRP A 23 1.20 12.85 -4.04
C TRP A 23 1.66 12.71 -5.49
N ASP A 24 0.86 13.22 -6.43
CA ASP A 24 1.24 13.27 -7.84
C ASP A 24 1.51 14.72 -8.26
N GLU A 25 2.76 14.99 -8.62
CA GLU A 25 3.21 16.33 -9.01
C GLU A 25 2.56 16.84 -10.29
N ALA A 26 2.23 15.96 -11.24
CA ALA A 26 1.65 16.39 -12.51
C ALA A 26 0.22 16.95 -12.34
N THR A 27 -0.56 16.33 -11.44
CA THR A 27 -1.95 16.72 -11.16
C THR A 27 -2.11 17.58 -9.90
N GLN A 28 -1.05 17.75 -9.11
CA GLN A 28 -1.02 18.55 -7.87
C GLN A 28 -2.13 18.14 -6.89
N GLN A 29 -2.25 16.84 -6.67
CA GLN A 29 -3.22 16.23 -5.76
C GLN A 29 -2.75 14.87 -5.25
N PHE A 30 -3.35 14.41 -4.17
CA PHE A 30 -3.15 13.06 -3.68
C PHE A 30 -4.05 12.08 -4.42
N TYR A 31 -3.49 10.93 -4.77
CA TYR A 31 -4.23 9.71 -5.07
C TYR A 31 -4.25 8.87 -3.80
N VAL A 32 -5.46 8.53 -3.34
CA VAL A 32 -5.69 7.68 -2.18
C VAL A 32 -6.21 6.36 -2.69
N PHE A 33 -5.61 5.26 -2.22
CA PHE A 33 -5.91 3.90 -2.63
C PHE A 33 -6.40 3.11 -1.42
N TRP A 34 -7.27 2.12 -1.62
CA TRP A 34 -7.74 1.21 -0.57
C TRP A 34 -8.23 -0.10 -1.15
N ALA A 35 -8.28 -1.14 -0.32
CA ALA A 35 -8.94 -2.39 -0.67
C ALA A 35 -10.46 -2.28 -0.43
N SER A 36 -11.25 -2.84 -1.36
CA SER A 36 -12.70 -2.94 -1.24
C SER A 36 -13.24 -4.16 -1.99
N ARG A 37 -14.45 -4.59 -1.64
CA ARG A 37 -15.33 -5.41 -2.48
C ARG A 37 -16.65 -4.70 -2.67
N LEU A 38 -17.25 -4.88 -3.83
CA LEU A 38 -18.52 -4.26 -4.17
C LEU A 38 -19.63 -5.31 -4.22
N TYR A 39 -20.75 -4.99 -3.59
CA TYR A 39 -22.00 -5.71 -3.74
C TYR A 39 -22.72 -5.27 -5.02
N SER A 40 -23.79 -5.99 -5.39
CA SER A 40 -24.60 -5.60 -6.54
C SER A 40 -25.16 -4.18 -6.36
N SER A 41 -25.44 -3.48 -7.46
CA SER A 41 -25.93 -2.09 -7.42
C SER A 41 -27.24 -1.92 -6.63
N SER A 42 -28.05 -2.97 -6.51
CA SER A 42 -29.28 -3.01 -5.73
C SER A 42 -29.10 -3.42 -4.26
N ASP A 43 -27.92 -3.90 -3.87
CA ASP A 43 -27.65 -4.47 -2.54
C ASP A 43 -26.78 -3.53 -1.70
N THR A 44 -27.35 -2.38 -1.35
CA THR A 44 -26.76 -1.44 -0.39
C THR A 44 -26.84 -1.94 1.06
N GLY A 45 -27.60 -3.01 1.31
CA GLY A 45 -27.67 -3.69 2.60
C GLY A 45 -26.56 -4.73 2.82
N HIS A 46 -25.71 -4.97 1.81
CA HIS A 46 -24.58 -5.90 1.84
C HIS A 46 -24.97 -7.33 2.25
N THR A 47 -26.16 -7.78 1.85
CA THR A 47 -26.73 -9.08 2.26
C THR A 47 -26.45 -10.23 1.31
N GLY A 48 -26.14 -9.92 0.05
CA GLY A 48 -25.86 -10.88 -1.00
C GLY A 48 -24.38 -11.26 -1.10
N THR A 49 -24.01 -11.81 -2.25
CA THR A 49 -22.61 -12.15 -2.55
C THR A 49 -21.87 -10.92 -3.07
N ALA A 50 -20.82 -10.52 -2.36
CA ALA A 50 -19.90 -9.51 -2.85
C ALA A 50 -19.01 -10.03 -3.99
N GLY A 51 -18.56 -9.13 -4.86
CA GLY A 51 -17.52 -9.43 -5.84
C GLY A 51 -16.16 -9.67 -5.20
N LEU A 52 -15.16 -9.95 -6.04
CA LEU A 52 -13.77 -10.08 -5.59
C LEU A 52 -13.23 -8.77 -5.05
N ASP A 53 -12.35 -8.89 -4.05
CA ASP A 53 -11.56 -7.79 -3.51
C ASP A 53 -10.70 -7.18 -4.61
N ARG A 54 -10.64 -5.85 -4.60
CA ARG A 54 -9.91 -5.04 -5.56
C ARG A 54 -9.34 -3.82 -4.88
N ILE A 55 -8.35 -3.20 -5.53
CA ILE A 55 -7.85 -1.89 -5.13
C ILE A 55 -8.67 -0.82 -5.85
N ARG A 56 -9.23 0.08 -5.05
CA ARG A 56 -9.98 1.27 -5.45
C ARG A 56 -9.12 2.49 -5.23
N TYR A 57 -9.47 3.60 -5.88
CA TYR A 57 -8.83 4.88 -5.62
C TYR A 57 -9.79 6.06 -5.81
N ALA A 58 -9.46 7.17 -5.16
CA ALA A 58 -10.00 8.50 -5.41
C ALA A 58 -8.89 9.53 -5.29
N THR A 59 -9.19 10.75 -5.70
CA THR A 59 -8.25 11.87 -5.63
C THR A 59 -8.75 12.95 -4.69
N THR A 60 -7.83 13.63 -4.02
CA THR A 60 -8.13 14.71 -3.08
C THR A 60 -6.99 15.71 -3.00
N LYS A 61 -7.28 16.96 -2.67
CA LYS A 61 -6.28 18.00 -2.39
C LYS A 61 -6.13 18.32 -0.90
N ASP A 62 -7.11 17.89 -0.10
CA ASP A 62 -7.32 18.36 1.27
C ASP A 62 -7.71 17.24 2.25
N PHE A 63 -7.79 15.99 1.77
CA PHE A 63 -8.28 14.82 2.52
C PHE A 63 -9.69 14.99 3.10
N SER A 64 -10.46 15.94 2.56
CA SER A 64 -11.83 16.25 2.99
C SER A 64 -12.81 16.08 1.83
N THR A 65 -12.42 16.51 0.64
CA THR A 65 -13.19 16.37 -0.59
C THR A 65 -12.52 15.35 -1.50
N PHE A 66 -13.26 14.33 -1.90
CA PHE A 66 -12.77 13.26 -2.77
C PHE A 66 -13.48 13.25 -4.12
N SER A 67 -12.77 12.88 -5.18
CA SER A 67 -13.41 12.52 -6.45
C SER A 67 -14.23 11.24 -6.30
N ALA A 68 -15.10 10.97 -7.28
CA ALA A 68 -15.77 9.68 -7.35
C ALA A 68 -14.74 8.54 -7.41
N PRO A 69 -14.94 7.44 -6.67
CA PRO A 69 -13.99 6.33 -6.58
C PRO A 69 -13.99 5.49 -7.86
N GLN A 70 -12.83 4.99 -8.24
CA GLN A 70 -12.62 4.18 -9.44
C GLN A 70 -11.80 2.92 -9.13
N ASP A 71 -11.86 1.93 -10.02
CA ASP A 71 -11.02 0.73 -9.92
C ASP A 71 -9.57 1.11 -10.27
N TYR A 72 -8.63 0.71 -9.43
CA TYR A 72 -7.20 0.83 -9.70
C TYR A 72 -6.59 -0.51 -10.13
N VAL A 73 -6.79 -1.56 -9.33
CA VAL A 73 -6.31 -2.92 -9.61
C VAL A 73 -7.42 -3.93 -9.30
N ALA A 74 -7.95 -4.56 -10.34
CA ALA A 74 -9.03 -5.54 -10.24
C ALA A 74 -8.79 -6.73 -11.19
N PRO A 75 -7.77 -7.58 -10.94
CA PRO A 75 -7.46 -8.70 -11.81
C PRO A 75 -8.60 -9.71 -11.84
N SER A 76 -8.85 -10.28 -13.02
CA SER A 76 -9.89 -11.30 -13.17
C SER A 76 -9.57 -12.54 -12.35
N GLY A 77 -10.53 -13.00 -11.55
CA GLY A 77 -10.43 -14.25 -10.80
C GLY A 77 -9.47 -14.25 -9.61
N THR A 78 -8.84 -13.11 -9.28
CA THR A 78 -7.89 -13.01 -8.16
C THR A 78 -8.28 -11.86 -7.23
N PRO A 79 -8.76 -12.12 -6.01
CA PRO A 79 -8.94 -11.07 -5.02
C PRO A 79 -7.59 -10.50 -4.58
N VAL A 80 -7.50 -9.18 -4.48
CA VAL A 80 -6.30 -8.46 -4.06
C VAL A 80 -6.61 -7.40 -3.01
N ILE A 81 -5.72 -7.29 -2.03
CA ILE A 81 -5.80 -6.29 -0.94
C ILE A 81 -4.41 -5.74 -0.63
N ASP A 82 -4.33 -4.85 0.36
CA ASP A 82 -3.09 -4.36 0.97
C ASP A 82 -2.09 -3.82 -0.05
N GLN A 83 -2.49 -2.75 -0.75
CA GLN A 83 -1.62 -2.09 -1.71
C GLN A 83 -0.72 -1.05 -1.04
N GLU A 84 0.56 -1.14 -1.39
CA GLU A 84 1.57 -0.13 -1.10
C GLU A 84 2.24 0.38 -2.37
N ILE A 85 2.55 1.67 -2.44
CA ILE A 85 3.26 2.29 -3.57
C ILE A 85 4.49 3.05 -3.07
N LEU A 86 5.64 2.73 -3.65
CA LEU A 86 6.91 3.38 -3.37
C LEU A 86 7.36 4.24 -4.55
N TYR A 87 7.53 5.55 -4.33
CA TYR A 87 8.19 6.42 -5.30
C TYR A 87 9.69 6.16 -5.35
N LEU A 88 10.25 6.07 -6.57
CA LEU A 88 11.65 5.68 -6.79
C LEU A 88 12.60 6.85 -7.01
N GLY A 89 12.17 8.09 -6.74
CA GLY A 89 12.98 9.28 -6.93
C GLY A 89 13.11 9.75 -8.39
N THR A 90 12.51 9.04 -9.34
CA THR A 90 12.39 9.46 -10.74
C THR A 90 10.92 9.65 -11.09
N ALA A 91 10.57 10.82 -11.61
CA ALA A 91 9.20 11.14 -12.03
C ALA A 91 8.61 10.01 -12.89
N GLY A 92 7.38 9.61 -12.56
CA GLY A 92 6.69 8.53 -13.26
C GLY A 92 7.18 7.10 -12.98
N HIS A 93 8.10 6.90 -12.03
CA HIS A 93 8.65 5.59 -11.68
C HIS A 93 8.35 5.24 -10.23
N TYR A 94 7.64 4.13 -10.05
CA TYR A 94 7.21 3.61 -8.77
C TYR A 94 7.44 2.09 -8.73
N ALA A 95 7.61 1.55 -7.52
CA ALA A 95 7.32 0.15 -7.25
C ALA A 95 5.95 0.08 -6.56
N ARG A 96 5.22 -1.01 -6.74
CA ARG A 96 4.06 -1.31 -5.90
C ARG A 96 4.08 -2.74 -5.42
N PHE A 97 3.47 -2.95 -4.27
CA PHE A 97 3.35 -4.22 -3.59
C PHE A 97 1.88 -4.49 -3.32
N ILE A 98 1.40 -5.68 -3.68
CA ILE A 98 -0.01 -6.03 -3.58
C ILE A 98 -0.12 -7.47 -3.07
N LYS A 99 -1.04 -7.72 -2.13
CA LYS A 99 -1.33 -9.06 -1.64
C LYS A 99 -2.28 -9.78 -2.60
N ASN A 100 -1.93 -11.01 -2.96
CA ASN A 100 -2.81 -11.95 -3.63
C ASN A 100 -3.49 -12.83 -2.57
N GLU A 101 -4.80 -12.66 -2.38
CA GLU A 101 -5.59 -13.38 -1.37
C GLU A 101 -5.76 -14.89 -1.70
N THR A 102 -5.57 -15.31 -2.95
CA THR A 102 -5.68 -16.73 -3.33
C THR A 102 -4.53 -17.57 -2.77
N VAL A 103 -3.34 -16.98 -2.64
CA VAL A 103 -2.14 -17.67 -2.13
C VAL A 103 -1.58 -17.06 -0.84
N ASN A 104 -2.15 -15.96 -0.37
CA ASN A 104 -1.70 -15.19 0.81
C ASN A 104 -0.22 -14.76 0.73
N GLN A 105 0.17 -14.21 -0.42
CA GLN A 105 1.53 -13.72 -0.64
C GLN A 105 1.53 -12.33 -1.31
N VAL A 106 2.55 -11.55 -1.00
CA VAL A 106 2.76 -10.20 -1.55
C VAL A 106 3.67 -10.23 -2.74
N TYR A 107 3.33 -9.39 -3.71
CA TYR A 107 3.91 -9.42 -5.02
C TYR A 107 4.32 -8.03 -5.48
N GLN A 108 5.40 -7.93 -6.25
CA GLN A 108 5.98 -6.66 -6.68
C GLN A 108 5.75 -6.38 -8.17
N GLU A 109 5.46 -5.13 -8.48
CA GLU A 109 5.42 -4.57 -9.83
C GLU A 109 6.21 -3.25 -9.91
N MET A 110 6.67 -2.91 -11.11
CA MET A 110 7.39 -1.67 -11.42
C MET A 110 6.64 -0.91 -12.50
N THR A 111 6.52 0.41 -12.39
CA THR A 111 5.86 1.24 -13.42
C THR A 111 6.83 2.04 -14.25
N THR A 112 6.44 2.24 -15.50
CA THR A 112 6.87 3.36 -16.35
C THR A 112 5.65 4.18 -16.74
N GLY A 113 5.71 5.51 -16.60
CA GLY A 113 4.63 6.40 -17.03
C GLY A 113 3.65 6.80 -15.93
N GLY A 114 4.03 6.70 -14.66
CA GLY A 114 3.24 7.18 -13.52
C GLY A 114 2.37 6.12 -12.85
N LEU A 115 1.52 6.57 -11.93
CA LEU A 115 0.63 5.69 -11.16
C LEU A 115 -0.32 4.87 -12.06
N PHE A 116 -0.72 5.44 -13.19
CA PHE A 116 -1.59 4.82 -14.21
C PHE A 116 -0.82 4.42 -15.47
N GLY A 117 0.51 4.35 -15.39
CA GLY A 117 1.37 3.88 -16.47
C GLY A 117 1.37 2.35 -16.63
N SER A 118 2.30 1.88 -17.43
CA SER A 118 2.49 0.44 -17.66
C SER A 118 3.19 -0.19 -16.47
N TRP A 119 2.50 -1.10 -15.78
CA TRP A 119 3.05 -1.90 -14.70
C TRP A 119 3.61 -3.23 -15.21
N SER A 120 4.84 -3.56 -14.82
CA SER A 120 5.51 -4.81 -15.13
C SER A 120 5.76 -5.64 -13.88
N ARG A 121 5.36 -6.90 -13.93
CA ARG A 121 5.46 -7.85 -12.83
C ARG A 121 6.89 -8.35 -12.64
N ILE A 122 7.42 -8.24 -11.43
CA ILE A 122 8.61 -9.01 -11.04
C ILE A 122 8.17 -10.47 -10.85
N PRO A 123 8.80 -11.45 -11.53
CA PRO A 123 8.39 -12.84 -11.43
C PRO A 123 8.36 -13.35 -9.98
N GLY A 124 7.30 -14.08 -9.64
CA GLY A 124 7.12 -14.66 -8.31
C GLY A 124 6.55 -13.68 -7.27
N TYR A 125 6.78 -14.02 -6.01
CA TYR A 125 6.40 -13.24 -4.83
C TYR A 125 7.64 -12.65 -4.18
N VAL A 126 7.47 -11.60 -3.39
CA VAL A 126 8.58 -10.85 -2.78
C VAL A 126 9.48 -11.79 -1.97
N VAL A 127 8.88 -12.65 -1.15
CA VAL A 127 9.55 -13.64 -0.31
C VAL A 127 8.76 -14.95 -0.33
N SER A 128 9.45 -16.07 -0.09
CA SER A 128 8.79 -17.36 0.07
C SER A 128 8.03 -17.47 1.40
N GLY A 129 7.14 -18.46 1.49
CA GLY A 129 6.26 -18.64 2.65
C GLY A 129 4.97 -17.82 2.57
N SER A 130 4.07 -18.10 3.51
CA SER A 130 2.77 -17.47 3.67
C SER A 130 2.29 -17.68 5.11
N PRO A 131 1.44 -16.80 5.67
CA PRO A 131 0.89 -15.62 5.04
C PRO A 131 1.87 -14.44 5.02
N TRP A 132 1.76 -13.60 4.01
CA TRP A 132 2.36 -12.26 3.99
C TRP A 132 1.31 -11.24 3.57
N GLU A 133 1.21 -10.14 4.31
CA GLU A 133 0.25 -9.06 4.07
C GLU A 133 0.78 -7.68 4.49
N GLY A 134 -0.03 -6.65 4.30
CA GLY A 134 0.25 -5.29 4.78
C GLY A 134 1.62 -4.73 4.43
N PRO A 135 2.02 -4.70 3.14
CA PRO A 135 3.32 -4.16 2.78
C PRO A 135 3.47 -2.71 3.24
N ALA A 136 4.60 -2.37 3.85
CA ALA A 136 5.02 -1.00 4.10
C ALA A 136 6.44 -0.81 3.58
N SER A 137 6.63 0.12 2.65
CA SER A 137 7.87 0.22 1.88
C SER A 137 8.55 1.57 2.04
N TYR A 138 9.88 1.58 2.03
CA TYR A 138 10.64 2.82 2.12
C TYR A 138 12.06 2.68 1.58
N ALA A 139 12.62 3.78 1.08
CA ALA A 139 14.04 3.86 0.73
C ALA A 139 14.87 4.13 1.99
N ASP A 140 16.10 3.62 2.02
CA ASP A 140 17.07 3.95 3.07
C ASP A 140 17.48 5.43 2.96
N ASN A 141 17.46 6.16 4.08
CA ASN A 141 17.82 7.58 4.12
C ASN A 141 19.33 7.84 3.90
N THR A 142 20.17 6.81 4.03
CA THR A 142 21.64 6.93 4.05
C THR A 142 22.33 6.12 2.95
N VAL A 143 21.72 5.02 2.52
CA VAL A 143 22.29 4.12 1.50
C VAL A 143 21.46 4.21 0.23
N ALA A 144 21.95 4.97 -0.75
CA ALA A 144 21.30 5.11 -2.05
C ALA A 144 21.06 3.75 -2.72
N GLY A 145 19.85 3.54 -3.23
CA GLY A 145 19.46 2.29 -3.90
C GLY A 145 19.14 1.13 -2.95
N LYS A 146 19.25 1.33 -1.63
CA LYS A 146 18.76 0.38 -0.64
C LYS A 146 17.30 0.68 -0.29
N TYR A 147 16.49 -0.37 -0.25
CA TYR A 147 15.07 -0.31 0.04
C TYR A 147 14.70 -1.35 1.07
N TYR A 148 13.65 -1.06 1.83
CA TYR A 148 13.06 -1.95 2.80
C TYR A 148 11.59 -2.20 2.49
N LEU A 149 11.12 -3.37 2.91
CA LEU A 149 9.72 -3.76 2.85
C LEU A 149 9.39 -4.49 4.14
N LEU A 150 8.43 -3.97 4.90
CA LEU A 150 7.84 -4.66 6.04
C LEU A 150 6.68 -5.51 5.52
N LEU A 151 6.58 -6.76 5.97
CA LEU A 151 5.46 -7.65 5.69
C LEU A 151 4.90 -8.20 6.99
N ASP A 152 3.58 -8.18 7.15
CA ASP A 152 2.86 -8.76 8.28
C ASP A 152 2.63 -10.26 8.03
N ASN A 153 2.96 -11.09 9.01
CA ASN A 153 2.75 -12.55 8.97
C ASN A 153 1.54 -13.01 9.80
N TYR A 154 0.57 -12.11 10.00
CA TYR A 154 -0.57 -12.18 10.91
C TYR A 154 -0.21 -12.06 12.40
N THR A 155 1.08 -12.06 12.74
CA THR A 155 1.56 -11.92 14.13
C THR A 155 2.30 -10.59 14.32
N GLU A 156 3.23 -10.28 13.43
CA GLU A 156 4.12 -9.13 13.52
C GLU A 156 4.61 -8.68 12.15
N TYR A 157 5.17 -7.47 12.09
CA TYR A 157 5.97 -7.03 10.97
C TYR A 157 7.37 -7.63 10.95
N VAL A 158 7.71 -8.26 9.82
CA VAL A 158 9.04 -8.78 9.50
C VAL A 158 9.70 -7.87 8.45
N PRO A 159 10.85 -7.25 8.74
CA PRO A 159 11.51 -6.37 7.80
C PRO A 159 12.40 -7.14 6.81
N TYR A 160 12.27 -6.79 5.53
CA TYR A 160 13.11 -7.25 4.44
C TYR A 160 13.83 -6.08 3.78
N GLN A 161 14.94 -6.36 3.10
CA GLN A 161 15.74 -5.37 2.38
C GLN A 161 16.25 -5.87 1.02
N THR A 162 16.46 -4.95 0.09
CA THR A 162 17.14 -5.16 -1.19
C THR A 162 17.99 -3.95 -1.55
N THR A 163 19.04 -4.13 -2.34
CA THR A 163 19.85 -3.06 -2.94
C THR A 163 19.58 -2.85 -4.43
N ASN A 164 18.63 -3.61 -4.99
CA ASN A 164 18.17 -3.45 -6.36
C ASN A 164 16.68 -3.71 -6.46
N ILE A 165 15.85 -2.68 -6.39
CA ILE A 165 14.40 -2.85 -6.46
C ILE A 165 13.89 -3.30 -7.83
N LYS A 166 14.65 -3.09 -8.92
CA LYS A 166 14.24 -3.48 -10.28
C LYS A 166 14.45 -4.98 -10.55
N SER A 167 15.40 -5.61 -9.85
CA SER A 167 15.66 -7.04 -9.88
C SER A 167 15.99 -7.49 -8.45
N PRO A 168 14.97 -7.57 -7.59
CA PRO A 168 15.19 -7.69 -6.16
C PRO A 168 15.64 -9.08 -5.76
N ASN A 169 16.53 -9.12 -4.77
CA ASN A 169 16.78 -10.28 -3.94
C ASN A 169 16.46 -9.88 -2.50
N TRP A 170 15.17 -9.98 -2.14
CA TRP A 170 14.69 -9.62 -0.81
C TRP A 170 15.24 -10.59 0.23
N SER A 171 15.90 -10.04 1.24
CA SER A 171 16.47 -10.80 2.36
C SER A 171 16.07 -10.15 3.68
N ALA A 172 16.04 -10.93 4.77
CA ALA A 172 15.71 -10.40 6.09
C ALA A 172 16.66 -9.23 6.45
N ALA A 173 16.08 -8.14 6.95
CA ALA A 173 16.84 -7.00 7.43
C ALA A 173 17.28 -7.19 8.89
N ASN A 174 18.18 -6.33 9.38
CA ASN A 174 18.56 -6.33 10.79
C ASN A 174 17.41 -5.83 11.66
N THR A 175 17.03 -6.61 12.67
CA THR A 175 15.93 -6.31 13.61
C THR A 175 16.40 -5.81 14.97
N SER A 176 17.70 -5.62 15.21
CA SER A 176 18.25 -5.32 16.55
C SER A 176 17.66 -4.06 17.21
N SER A 177 17.25 -3.09 16.40
CA SER A 177 16.62 -1.84 16.84
C SER A 177 15.19 -1.69 16.31
N PHE A 178 14.61 -2.77 15.79
CA PHE A 178 13.27 -2.74 15.23
C PHE A 178 12.23 -2.80 16.38
N PRO A 179 11.20 -1.94 16.38
CA PRO A 179 10.22 -1.93 17.47
C PRO A 179 9.43 -3.24 17.48
N GLN A 180 9.11 -3.72 18.68
CA GLN A 180 8.24 -4.88 18.87
C GLN A 180 6.76 -4.48 18.90
N GLY A 181 5.87 -5.43 18.61
CA GLY A 181 4.42 -5.21 18.65
C GLY A 181 3.87 -4.38 17.48
N LEU A 182 4.67 -4.18 16.43
CA LEU A 182 4.21 -3.56 15.19
C LEU A 182 3.42 -4.56 14.35
N LYS A 183 2.32 -4.07 13.78
CA LYS A 183 1.48 -4.74 12.78
C LYS A 183 1.15 -3.74 11.66
N HIS A 184 0.52 -4.24 10.60
CA HIS A 184 0.05 -3.49 9.42
C HIS A 184 -0.09 -1.97 9.64
N GLY A 185 0.78 -1.17 9.00
CA GLY A 185 0.85 0.28 9.09
C GLY A 185 1.69 0.87 7.94
N SER A 186 2.36 1.99 8.19
CA SER A 186 3.17 2.70 7.19
C SER A 186 4.49 3.19 7.77
N VAL A 187 5.44 3.52 6.88
CA VAL A 187 6.71 4.15 7.26
C VAL A 187 6.81 5.49 6.52
N THR A 188 6.95 6.58 7.28
CA THR A 188 7.06 7.92 6.71
C THR A 188 8.42 8.51 7.07
N PRO A 189 9.26 8.85 6.08
CA PRO A 189 10.48 9.60 6.35
C PRO A 189 10.13 10.99 6.86
N VAL A 190 10.85 11.43 7.89
CA VAL A 190 10.74 12.78 8.45
C VAL A 190 12.08 13.48 8.29
N THR A 191 12.06 14.79 8.14
CA THR A 191 13.25 15.62 8.17
C THR A 191 13.91 15.59 9.56
N GLN A 192 15.19 15.95 9.62
CA GLN A 192 15.89 16.04 10.91
C GLN A 192 15.21 17.04 11.87
N GLY A 193 14.66 18.14 11.33
CA GLY A 193 13.92 19.13 12.10
C GLY A 193 12.64 18.55 12.72
N GLU A 194 11.84 17.83 11.92
CA GLU A 194 10.63 17.15 12.39
C GLU A 194 10.94 16.07 13.42
N TYR A 195 11.99 15.26 13.18
CA TYR A 195 12.45 14.28 14.16
C TYR A 195 12.81 14.93 15.50
N ASN A 196 13.60 16.01 15.48
CA ASN A 196 13.99 16.74 16.69
C ASN A 196 12.76 17.32 17.41
N ALA A 197 11.79 17.87 16.67
CA ALA A 197 10.54 18.38 17.22
C ALA A 197 9.70 17.28 17.88
N LEU A 198 9.56 16.12 17.23
CA LEU A 198 8.86 14.95 17.78
C LEU A 198 9.53 14.46 19.06
N LYS A 199 10.86 14.29 19.04
CA LYS A 199 11.63 13.83 20.19
C LYS A 199 11.56 14.79 21.38
N SER A 200 11.56 16.10 21.12
CA SER A 200 11.42 17.11 22.17
C SER A 200 10.01 17.12 22.78
N LYS A 201 8.97 16.82 21.99
CA LYS A 201 7.57 16.82 22.45
C LYS A 201 7.19 15.52 23.16
N TYR A 202 7.74 14.40 22.73
CA TYR A 202 7.47 13.06 23.27
C TYR A 202 8.79 12.39 23.69
N PRO A 203 9.40 12.82 24.81
CA PRO A 203 10.62 12.20 25.32
C PRO A 203 10.34 10.75 25.73
N SER A 204 11.28 9.86 25.39
CA SER A 204 11.29 8.43 25.70
C SER A 204 11.42 8.13 27.18
#